data_AF-A0A535DPC4-F1
#
_entry.id   AF-A0A535DPC4-F1
#
_cell.length_a   1.000
_cell.length_b   1.000
_cell.length_c   1.000
_cell.angle_alpha   90.00
_cell.angle_beta   90.00
_cell.angle_gamma   90.00
#
_symmetry.space_group_name_H-M   'P 1'
#
loop_
_entity.id
_entity.type
_entity.pdbx_description
1 polymer ?
#
loop_
_entity_poly.entity_id
_entity_poly.type
_entity_poly.pdbx_seq_one_letter_code
_entity_poly.pdbx_strand_id
1 'polypeptide(L)'
;MDLTWLGHASRTEAGLVTISHDHPGHSSLKSVAGEPVVLRGPGEYEVREVLVTGLGTFHDDDKGASRGRNTVFAIRLDDLLICHLGDLGHALPTADLERLGDIDIVLVPITGADTNLSAARAAEIVHQLEPKVVVPMSYAPDVQKKDSPFERLLHELGVKELTPVPKLSVTRSSLPENVQVVALDSRAR
;
A
#
# COMPACT_ATOMS: atom_id res chain seq x y z
N MET A 1 1.76 -3.46 -18.26
CA MET A 1 1.86 -2.02 -17.96
C MET A 1 2.76 -1.85 -16.73
N ASP A 2 3.72 -0.93 -16.73
CA ASP A 2 4.58 -0.67 -15.57
C ASP A 2 3.86 0.23 -14.55
N LEU A 3 3.57 -0.29 -13.35
CA LEU A 3 3.09 0.52 -12.23
C LEU A 3 4.30 1.14 -11.51
N THR A 4 4.39 2.48 -11.52
CA THR A 4 5.50 3.22 -10.88
C THR A 4 4.95 4.18 -9.82
N TRP A 5 5.45 4.08 -8.59
CA TRP A 5 5.01 4.87 -7.43
C TRP A 5 6.14 5.75 -6.90
N LEU A 6 6.24 7.04 -7.29
CA LEU A 6 7.37 7.88 -6.88
C LEU A 6 7.10 9.40 -7.04
N GLY A 7 7.43 10.20 -6.00
CA GLY A 7 7.33 11.67 -6.00
C GLY A 7 8.47 12.40 -6.72
N HIS A 8 8.16 13.38 -7.57
CA HIS A 8 9.04 14.39 -8.20
C HIS A 8 10.44 13.97 -8.72
N ALA A 9 10.51 13.40 -9.94
CA ALA A 9 11.50 13.71 -11.02
C ALA A 9 11.32 12.74 -12.21
N SER A 10 11.16 13.29 -13.42
CA SER A 10 10.52 12.70 -14.63
C SER A 10 9.07 12.31 -14.37
N ARG A 11 8.12 12.91 -15.11
CA ARG A 11 6.70 12.60 -14.88
C ARG A 11 6.43 11.18 -15.36
N THR A 12 6.06 10.30 -14.44
CA THR A 12 5.62 8.94 -14.77
C THR A 12 4.36 9.03 -15.60
N GLU A 13 4.36 8.45 -16.80
CA GLU A 13 3.15 8.29 -17.59
C GLU A 13 2.28 7.20 -16.97
N ALA A 14 1.00 7.49 -16.73
CA ALA A 14 0.06 6.54 -16.14
C ALA A 14 -1.29 6.58 -16.86
N GLY A 15 -1.88 5.41 -17.08
CA GLY A 15 -3.25 5.29 -17.59
C GLY A 15 -4.33 5.38 -16.49
N LEU A 16 -3.95 5.06 -15.26
CA LEU A 16 -4.81 5.02 -14.07
C LEU A 16 -4.03 5.55 -12.86
N VAL A 17 -4.68 6.39 -12.05
CA VAL A 17 -4.17 6.86 -10.76
C VAL A 17 -5.25 6.68 -9.69
N THR A 18 -4.90 6.05 -8.57
CA THR A 18 -5.74 5.99 -7.38
C THR A 18 -5.23 6.97 -6.34
N ILE A 19 -6.14 7.67 -5.66
CA ILE A 19 -5.81 8.59 -4.57
C ILE A 19 -6.66 8.19 -3.37
N SER A 20 -6.01 7.66 -2.32
CA SER A 20 -6.69 7.16 -1.13
C SER A 20 -7.41 8.28 -0.37
N HIS A 21 -6.80 9.45 -0.28
CA HIS A 21 -7.34 10.65 0.35
C HIS A 21 -6.59 11.91 -0.12
N ASP A 22 -7.21 13.07 0.04
CA ASP A 22 -6.62 14.35 -0.33
C ASP A 22 -5.64 14.83 0.74
N HIS A 23 -4.37 14.45 0.58
CA HIS A 23 -3.27 14.95 1.39
C HIS A 23 -2.09 15.37 0.52
N PRO A 24 -1.41 16.50 0.77
CA PRO A 24 -0.31 16.99 -0.07
C PRO A 24 0.81 15.97 -0.28
N GLY A 25 1.06 15.09 0.69
CA GLY A 25 2.05 14.00 0.60
C GLY A 25 1.61 12.77 -0.20
N HIS A 26 0.31 12.60 -0.48
CA HIS A 26 -0.27 11.36 -1.02
C HIS A 26 -1.17 11.57 -2.26
N SER A 27 -1.30 12.81 -2.76
CA SER A 27 -2.23 13.16 -3.86
C SER A 27 -1.58 13.92 -5.03
N SER A 28 -0.25 13.78 -5.22
CA SER A 28 0.50 14.58 -6.18
C SER A 28 0.32 14.13 -7.65
N LEU A 29 -0.76 14.60 -8.29
CA LEU A 29 -0.94 14.48 -9.75
C LEU A 29 0.09 15.27 -10.57
N LYS A 30 0.75 16.27 -9.98
CA LYS A 30 1.79 17.07 -10.66
C LYS A 30 3.00 16.24 -11.09
N SER A 31 3.20 15.08 -10.46
CA SER A 31 4.27 14.13 -10.76
C SER A 31 3.89 13.13 -11.87
N VAL A 32 2.64 13.16 -12.37
CA VAL A 32 2.12 12.20 -13.35
C VAL A 32 1.98 12.89 -14.72
N ALA A 33 2.40 12.20 -15.78
CA ALA A 33 2.23 12.59 -17.18
C ALA A 33 1.10 11.79 -17.83
N GLY A 34 0.68 12.24 -19.02
CA GLY A 34 -0.43 11.65 -19.77
C GLY A 34 -1.79 12.16 -19.31
N GLU A 35 -2.84 11.42 -19.69
CA GLU A 35 -4.23 11.69 -19.34
C GLU A 35 -4.79 10.50 -18.52
N PRO A 36 -4.38 10.36 -17.25
CA PRO A 36 -4.83 9.26 -16.41
C PRO A 36 -6.29 9.42 -16.04
N VAL A 37 -7.00 8.30 -15.96
CA VAL A 37 -8.25 8.24 -15.18
C VAL A 37 -7.87 8.29 -13.71
N VAL A 38 -8.47 9.22 -12.95
CA VAL A 38 -8.16 9.40 -11.53
C VAL A 38 -9.33 8.93 -10.69
N LEU A 39 -9.10 7.92 -9.85
CA LEU A 39 -10.08 7.38 -8.92
C LEU A 39 -9.86 7.98 -7.52
N ARG A 40 -10.89 8.64 -7.00
CA ARG A 40 -10.89 9.33 -5.70
C ARG A 40 -12.11 8.87 -4.90
N GLY A 41 -11.97 7.77 -4.16
CA GLY A 41 -13.04 7.27 -3.29
C GLY A 41 -13.52 5.86 -3.60
N PRO A 42 -14.41 5.35 -2.74
CA PRO A 42 -14.89 3.98 -2.81
C PRO A 42 -15.78 3.73 -4.02
N GLY A 43 -15.81 2.50 -4.48
CA GLY A 43 -16.59 2.07 -5.65
C GLY A 43 -15.94 0.87 -6.35
N GLU A 44 -16.67 0.30 -7.28
CA GLU A 44 -16.13 -0.68 -8.22
C GLU A 44 -15.93 0.02 -9.55
N TYR A 45 -14.73 -0.09 -10.11
CA TYR A 45 -14.33 0.60 -11.33
C TYR A 45 -13.67 -0.38 -12.29
N GLU A 46 -13.86 -0.13 -13.57
CA GLU A 46 -13.10 -0.78 -14.63
C GLU A 46 -12.48 0.30 -15.52
N VAL A 47 -11.15 0.30 -15.60
CA VAL A 47 -10.40 1.29 -16.36
C VAL A 47 -9.40 0.55 -17.23
N ARG A 48 -9.63 0.55 -18.56
CA ARG A 48 -8.73 -0.09 -19.53
C ARG A 48 -8.41 -1.55 -19.15
N GLU A 49 -9.47 -2.33 -18.87
CA GLU A 49 -9.40 -3.75 -18.47
C GLU A 49 -8.78 -4.00 -17.08
N VAL A 50 -8.41 -2.94 -16.35
CA VAL A 50 -7.99 -3.02 -14.94
C VAL A 50 -9.23 -2.89 -14.06
N LEU A 51 -9.51 -3.92 -13.25
CA LEU A 51 -10.57 -3.88 -12.27
C LEU A 51 -10.04 -3.28 -10.97
N VAL A 52 -10.79 -2.35 -10.39
CA VAL A 52 -10.42 -1.66 -9.14
C VAL A 52 -11.58 -1.68 -8.17
N THR A 53 -11.34 -2.22 -6.98
CA THR A 53 -12.24 -2.15 -5.83
C THR A 53 -11.72 -1.10 -4.85
N GLY A 54 -12.43 0.03 -4.76
CA GLY A 54 -12.21 1.06 -3.75
C GLY A 54 -13.09 0.79 -2.52
N LEU A 55 -12.46 0.57 -1.38
CA LEU A 55 -13.13 0.37 -0.09
C LEU A 55 -13.00 1.63 0.78
N GLY A 56 -14.14 2.14 1.25
CA GLY A 56 -14.19 3.30 2.13
C GLY A 56 -13.73 2.94 3.55
N THR A 57 -12.70 3.62 4.02
CA THR A 57 -12.06 3.41 5.33
C THR A 57 -11.72 4.77 5.96
N PHE A 58 -11.00 4.76 7.08
CA PHE A 58 -10.62 5.96 7.81
C PHE A 58 -9.12 5.96 8.13
N HIS A 59 -8.57 7.16 8.26
CA HIS A 59 -7.17 7.37 8.63
C HIS A 59 -6.93 7.29 10.15
N ASP A 60 -8.00 7.13 10.95
CA ASP A 60 -7.96 6.91 12.39
C ASP A 60 -8.95 5.81 12.80
N ASP A 61 -8.98 5.47 14.09
CA ASP A 61 -9.92 4.50 14.66
C ASP A 61 -11.25 5.11 15.14
N ASP A 62 -11.42 6.42 14.96
CA ASP A 62 -12.60 7.21 15.36
C ASP A 62 -13.38 7.71 14.13
N LYS A 63 -13.54 6.85 13.13
CA LYS A 63 -14.36 7.08 11.93
C LYS A 63 -14.03 8.38 11.18
N GLY A 64 -12.75 8.74 11.17
CA GLY A 64 -12.20 9.92 10.50
C GLY A 64 -12.37 11.22 11.28
N ALA A 65 -12.75 11.18 12.55
CA ALA A 65 -12.98 12.38 13.35
C ALA A 65 -11.72 13.25 13.50
N SER A 66 -10.54 12.63 13.55
CA SER A 66 -9.27 13.33 13.77
C SER A 66 -8.49 13.53 12.47
N ARG A 67 -8.56 12.57 11.55
CA ARG A 67 -7.67 12.45 10.39
C ARG A 67 -8.39 12.28 9.06
N GLY A 68 -9.71 12.11 9.08
CA GLY A 68 -10.55 12.04 7.90
C GLY A 68 -10.65 10.66 7.27
N ARG A 69 -11.14 10.66 6.03
CA ARG A 69 -11.43 9.45 5.25
C ARG A 69 -10.18 8.91 4.58
N ASN A 70 -10.16 7.61 4.37
CA ASN A 70 -9.17 6.89 3.56
C ASN A 70 -9.91 5.97 2.57
N THR A 71 -9.28 5.66 1.45
CA THR A 71 -9.77 4.64 0.52
C THR A 71 -8.69 3.60 0.33
N VAL A 72 -9.00 2.36 0.70
CA VAL A 72 -8.19 1.20 0.34
C VAL A 72 -8.52 0.84 -1.11
N PHE A 73 -7.52 0.56 -1.93
CA PHE A 73 -7.73 0.15 -3.33
C PHE A 73 -7.14 -1.23 -3.56
N ALA A 74 -7.99 -2.20 -3.93
CA ALA A 74 -7.56 -3.46 -4.53
C ALA A 74 -7.61 -3.32 -6.06
N ILE A 75 -6.48 -3.55 -6.71
CA ILE A 75 -6.28 -3.34 -8.15
C ILE A 75 -5.93 -4.69 -8.75
N ARG A 76 -6.80 -5.22 -9.60
CA ARG A 76 -6.54 -6.42 -10.39
C ARG A 76 -5.91 -6.00 -11.71
N LEU A 77 -4.64 -6.31 -11.87
CA LEU A 77 -3.88 -6.09 -13.10
C LEU A 77 -3.40 -7.45 -13.59
N ASP A 78 -3.84 -7.84 -14.78
CA ASP A 78 -3.63 -9.19 -15.31
C ASP A 78 -4.11 -10.25 -14.30
N ASP A 79 -3.22 -11.14 -13.87
CA ASP A 79 -3.47 -12.21 -12.91
C ASP A 79 -2.93 -11.93 -11.49
N LEU A 80 -2.62 -10.66 -11.21
CA LEU A 80 -2.17 -10.17 -9.91
C LEU A 80 -3.22 -9.27 -9.26
N LEU A 81 -3.43 -9.46 -7.96
CA LEU A 81 -4.25 -8.59 -7.12
C LEU A 81 -3.38 -7.80 -6.13
N ILE A 82 -3.33 -6.48 -6.32
CA ILE A 82 -2.50 -5.56 -5.55
C ILE A 82 -3.40 -4.72 -4.64
N CYS A 83 -3.18 -4.74 -3.33
CA CYS A 83 -3.94 -3.95 -2.37
C CYS A 83 -3.10 -2.80 -1.81
N HIS A 84 -3.52 -1.56 -2.07
CA HIS A 84 -2.94 -0.37 -1.49
C HIS A 84 -3.81 0.11 -0.32
N LEU A 85 -3.31 -0.02 0.91
CA LEU A 85 -4.08 0.30 2.12
C LEU A 85 -4.25 1.81 2.37
N GLY A 86 -3.58 2.66 1.60
CA GLY A 86 -3.63 4.10 1.84
C GLY A 86 -2.92 4.43 3.14
N ASP A 87 -3.54 5.29 3.95
CA ASP A 87 -3.14 5.52 5.33
C ASP A 87 -4.18 4.99 6.32
N LEU A 88 -4.66 3.76 6.09
CA LEU A 88 -5.59 3.08 6.99
C LEU A 88 -5.20 3.26 8.48
N GLY A 89 -6.14 3.64 9.33
CA GLY A 89 -5.90 3.88 10.76
C GLY A 89 -6.52 2.85 11.71
N HIS A 90 -7.23 1.85 11.17
CA HIS A 90 -8.03 0.91 11.97
C HIS A 90 -7.98 -0.52 11.41
N ALA A 91 -8.58 -1.49 12.13
CA ALA A 91 -8.75 -2.85 11.59
C ALA A 91 -9.65 -2.84 10.35
N LEU A 92 -9.44 -3.80 9.47
CA LEU A 92 -10.44 -4.19 8.49
C LEU A 92 -11.37 -5.25 9.10
N PRO A 93 -12.69 -5.02 9.15
CA PRO A 93 -13.66 -6.08 9.46
C PRO A 93 -13.56 -7.24 8.45
N THR A 94 -13.96 -8.45 8.87
CA THR A 94 -13.96 -9.63 7.99
C THR A 94 -14.71 -9.42 6.68
N ALA A 95 -15.86 -8.74 6.72
CA ALA A 95 -16.63 -8.42 5.51
C ALA A 95 -15.85 -7.54 4.51
N ASP A 96 -14.96 -6.68 4.99
CA ASP A 96 -14.13 -5.85 4.13
C ASP A 96 -12.95 -6.64 3.55
N LEU A 97 -12.35 -7.55 4.33
CA LEU A 97 -11.32 -8.48 3.84
C LEU A 97 -11.87 -9.38 2.73
N GLU A 98 -13.06 -9.94 2.91
CA GLU A 98 -13.75 -10.76 1.90
C GLU A 98 -13.98 -9.99 0.59
N ARG A 99 -14.30 -8.69 0.68
CA ARG A 99 -14.49 -7.83 -0.49
C ARG A 99 -13.19 -7.49 -1.21
N LEU A 100 -12.07 -7.45 -0.49
CA LEU A 100 -10.75 -7.24 -1.09
C LEU A 100 -10.26 -8.48 -1.83
N GLY A 101 -10.66 -9.68 -1.38
CA GLY A 101 -10.31 -10.97 -2.00
C GLY A 101 -8.87 -11.41 -1.71
N ASP A 102 -8.41 -12.41 -2.47
CA ASP A 102 -7.09 -13.02 -2.29
C ASP A 102 -5.97 -12.10 -2.79
N ILE A 103 -5.41 -11.30 -1.89
CA ILE A 103 -4.39 -10.30 -2.21
C ILE A 103 -3.04 -10.99 -2.48
N ASP A 104 -2.45 -10.79 -3.65
CA ASP A 104 -1.10 -11.28 -3.94
C ASP A 104 -0.04 -10.35 -3.32
N ILE A 105 -0.28 -9.03 -3.40
CA ILE A 105 0.67 -8.00 -2.97
C ILE A 105 -0.04 -6.94 -2.15
N VAL A 106 0.39 -6.70 -0.91
CA VAL A 106 -0.14 -5.63 -0.07
C VAL A 106 0.89 -4.52 0.14
N LEU A 107 0.45 -3.28 0.00
CA LEU A 107 1.20 -2.09 0.38
C LEU A 107 0.61 -1.56 1.70
N VAL A 108 1.41 -1.62 2.78
CA VAL A 108 0.93 -1.42 4.16
C VAL A 108 1.58 -0.19 4.82
N PRO A 109 0.82 0.81 5.27
CA PRO A 109 1.36 1.96 6.00
C PRO A 109 1.83 1.56 7.40
N ILE A 110 3.00 2.05 7.82
CA ILE A 110 3.59 1.77 9.14
C ILE A 110 4.23 2.99 9.79
N THR A 111 3.50 4.11 9.85
CA THR A 111 4.01 5.34 10.47
C THR A 111 3.93 5.27 12.00
N GLY A 112 3.04 4.44 12.55
CA GLY A 112 2.84 4.28 14.00
C GLY A 112 1.46 4.77 14.46
N ALA A 113 1.04 4.35 15.66
CA ALA A 113 -0.30 4.58 16.20
C ALA A 113 -0.71 6.07 16.28
N ASP A 114 0.26 6.97 16.42
CA ASP A 114 -0.03 8.40 16.45
C ASP A 114 -0.46 8.95 15.09
N THR A 115 -0.18 8.23 13.99
CA THR A 115 -0.43 8.66 12.60
C THR A 115 -1.36 7.75 11.82
N ASN A 116 -1.10 6.45 11.79
CA ASN A 116 -1.91 5.44 11.10
C ASN A 116 -1.78 4.10 11.84
N LEU A 117 -1.38 3.00 11.18
CA LEU A 117 -1.20 1.71 11.82
C LEU A 117 0.07 1.65 12.67
N SER A 118 -0.05 1.02 13.83
CA SER A 118 1.09 0.48 14.56
C SER A 118 1.65 -0.75 13.84
N ALA A 119 2.90 -1.11 14.13
CA ALA A 119 3.53 -2.32 13.58
C ALA A 119 2.73 -3.59 13.88
N ALA A 120 2.22 -3.75 15.11
CA ALA A 120 1.37 -4.88 15.49
C ALA A 120 0.07 -4.92 14.67
N ARG A 121 -0.59 -3.77 14.50
CA ARG A 121 -1.84 -3.70 13.74
C ARG A 121 -1.63 -3.96 12.24
N ALA A 122 -0.52 -3.47 11.69
CA ALA A 122 -0.11 -3.77 10.32
C ALA A 122 0.16 -5.27 10.14
N ALA A 123 0.85 -5.91 11.09
CA ALA A 123 1.09 -7.35 11.06
C ALA A 123 -0.20 -8.17 11.15
N GLU A 124 -1.16 -7.77 12.01
CA GLU A 124 -2.48 -8.41 12.07
C GLU A 124 -3.21 -8.37 10.72
N ILE A 125 -3.21 -7.21 10.04
CA ILE A 125 -3.83 -7.07 8.72
C ILE A 125 -3.10 -7.92 7.68
N VAL A 126 -1.76 -7.97 7.72
CA VAL A 126 -0.97 -8.85 6.84
C VAL A 126 -1.33 -10.32 7.06
N HIS A 127 -1.47 -10.77 8.32
CA HIS A 127 -1.88 -12.14 8.62
C HIS A 127 -3.32 -12.44 8.17
N GLN A 128 -4.21 -11.46 8.22
CA GLN A 128 -5.60 -11.63 7.74
C GLN A 128 -5.71 -11.68 6.21
N LEU A 129 -4.85 -10.95 5.50
CA LEU A 129 -4.83 -10.90 4.03
C LEU A 129 -4.04 -12.05 3.40
N GLU A 130 -3.17 -12.71 4.17
CA GLU A 130 -2.27 -13.80 3.72
C GLU A 130 -1.55 -13.53 2.38
N PRO A 131 -0.94 -12.35 2.16
CA PRO A 131 -0.38 -11.98 0.87
C PRO A 131 0.92 -12.70 0.57
N LYS A 132 1.27 -12.83 -0.72
CA LYS A 132 2.58 -13.35 -1.13
C LYS A 132 3.69 -12.33 -0.93
N VAL A 133 3.41 -11.04 -1.15
CA VAL A 133 4.38 -9.96 -0.99
C VAL A 133 3.81 -8.85 -0.10
N VAL A 134 4.62 -8.40 0.87
CA VAL A 134 4.31 -7.27 1.75
C VAL A 134 5.29 -6.14 1.46
N VAL A 135 4.78 -4.96 1.13
CA VAL A 135 5.57 -3.75 0.91
C VAL A 135 5.21 -2.72 1.96
N PRO A 136 6.02 -2.56 3.03
CA PRO A 136 5.78 -1.52 4.02
C PRO A 136 5.92 -0.12 3.39
N MET A 137 5.12 0.84 3.87
CA MET A 137 5.08 2.22 3.40
C MET A 137 5.13 3.21 4.57
N SER A 138 5.35 4.49 4.26
CA SER A 138 5.21 5.61 5.21
C SER A 138 6.11 5.51 6.46
N TYR A 139 7.31 4.95 6.32
CA TYR A 139 8.35 4.93 7.36
C TYR A 139 9.55 5.81 6.95
N ALA A 140 10.29 6.31 7.95
CA ALA A 140 11.49 7.10 7.69
C ALA A 140 12.54 6.21 6.98
N PRO A 141 13.28 6.75 6.00
CA PRO A 141 14.25 5.98 5.22
C PRO A 141 15.43 5.47 6.05
N ASP A 142 15.55 5.85 7.32
CA ASP A 142 16.51 5.27 8.26
C ASP A 142 16.01 3.92 8.77
N VAL A 143 16.08 2.92 7.88
CA VAL A 143 15.73 1.52 8.11
C VAL A 143 16.50 0.91 9.29
N GLN A 144 17.60 1.55 9.71
CA GLN A 144 18.49 1.08 10.76
C GLN A 144 18.25 1.71 12.13
N LYS A 145 17.24 2.59 12.26
CA LYS A 145 16.89 3.14 13.57
C LYS A 145 16.29 2.05 14.45
N LYS A 146 16.98 1.74 15.55
CA LYS A 146 16.48 0.86 16.61
C LYS A 146 15.11 1.31 17.11
N ASP A 147 14.24 0.35 17.37
CA ASP A 147 12.87 0.51 17.86
C ASP A 147 11.95 1.29 16.91
N SER A 148 12.32 1.39 15.62
CA SER A 148 11.47 2.01 14.61
C SER A 148 10.20 1.18 14.34
N PRO A 149 9.10 1.80 13.87
CA PRO A 149 7.93 1.06 13.41
C PRO A 149 8.27 -0.01 12.37
N PHE A 150 9.28 0.25 11.54
CA PHE A 150 9.77 -0.68 10.52
C PHE A 150 10.41 -1.93 11.14
N GLU A 151 11.38 -1.76 12.05
CA GLU A 151 12.02 -2.90 12.74
C GLU A 151 11.00 -3.71 13.55
N ARG A 152 10.06 -3.03 14.21
CA ARG A 152 8.97 -3.70 14.93
C ARG A 152 8.10 -4.53 13.99
N LEU A 153 7.75 -4.01 12.81
CA LEU A 153 6.98 -4.78 11.82
C LEU A 153 7.76 -6.04 11.40
N LEU A 154 9.05 -5.92 11.12
CA LEU A 154 9.87 -7.08 10.76
C LEU A 154 9.88 -8.13 11.87
N HIS A 155 9.99 -7.70 13.13
CA HIS A 155 9.89 -8.60 14.28
C HIS A 155 8.53 -9.31 14.36
N GLU A 156 7.42 -8.56 14.27
CA GLU A 156 6.06 -9.13 14.27
C GLU A 156 5.82 -10.14 13.13
N LEU A 157 6.46 -9.91 11.96
CA LEU A 157 6.39 -10.79 10.80
C LEU A 157 7.48 -11.89 10.79
N GLY A 158 8.32 -11.97 11.83
CA GLY A 158 9.38 -12.97 11.93
C GLY A 158 10.53 -12.80 10.93
N VAL A 159 10.69 -11.63 10.34
CA VAL A 159 11.76 -11.30 9.38
C VAL A 159 13.01 -10.86 10.14
N LYS A 160 14.07 -11.67 10.06
CA LYS A 160 15.33 -11.41 10.80
C LYS A 160 16.21 -10.36 10.13
N GLU A 161 16.30 -10.41 8.80
CA GLU A 161 17.14 -9.54 8.00
C GLU A 161 16.40 -9.16 6.72
N LEU A 162 16.56 -7.90 6.30
CA LEU A 162 15.97 -7.39 5.09
C LEU A 162 16.89 -6.35 4.46
N THR A 163 17.20 -6.54 3.18
CA THR A 163 17.94 -5.56 2.39
C THR A 163 16.97 -4.79 1.50
N PRO A 164 16.85 -3.46 1.66
CA PRO A 164 16.04 -2.64 0.77
C PRO A 164 16.49 -2.73 -0.69
N VAL A 165 15.53 -2.70 -1.61
CA VAL A 165 15.79 -2.76 -3.06
C VAL A 165 15.30 -1.48 -3.75
N PRO A 166 15.94 -1.04 -4.84
CA PRO A 166 15.55 0.20 -5.52
C PRO A 166 14.26 0.06 -6.33
N LYS A 167 13.91 -1.16 -6.73
CA LYS A 167 12.74 -1.48 -7.55
C LYS A 167 12.24 -2.88 -7.21
N LEU A 168 10.92 -3.02 -7.14
CA LEU A 168 10.24 -4.31 -7.15
C LEU A 168 9.62 -4.51 -8.53
N SER A 169 9.93 -5.64 -9.16
CA SER A 169 9.33 -6.07 -10.43
C SER A 169 8.78 -7.47 -10.22
N VAL A 170 7.51 -7.66 -10.52
CA VAL A 170 6.77 -8.89 -10.18
C VAL A 170 5.91 -9.31 -11.36
N THR A 171 5.80 -10.62 -11.50
CA THR A 171 4.88 -11.34 -12.38
C THR A 171 4.25 -12.46 -11.56
N ARG A 172 3.16 -13.05 -12.01
CA ARG A 172 2.58 -14.23 -11.35
C ARG A 172 3.60 -15.35 -11.12
N SER A 173 4.42 -15.64 -12.12
CA SER A 173 5.46 -16.68 -12.05
C SER A 173 6.61 -16.35 -11.10
N SER A 174 6.79 -15.08 -10.72
CA SER A 174 7.86 -14.65 -9.81
C SER A 174 7.37 -14.42 -8.38
N LEU A 175 6.10 -14.70 -8.07
CA LEU A 175 5.61 -14.62 -6.69
C LEU A 175 6.30 -15.69 -5.84
N PRO A 176 6.71 -15.35 -4.61
CA PRO A 176 7.34 -16.31 -3.72
C PRO A 176 6.34 -17.34 -3.23
N GLU A 177 6.82 -18.54 -2.91
CA GLU A 177 5.98 -19.61 -2.33
C GLU A 177 5.46 -19.22 -0.94
N ASN A 178 6.31 -18.58 -0.14
CA ASN A 178 6.04 -18.08 1.20
C ASN A 178 5.97 -16.55 1.21
N VAL A 179 5.29 -15.99 2.22
CA VAL A 179 5.18 -14.53 2.41
C VAL A 179 6.57 -13.90 2.44
N GLN A 180 6.78 -12.88 1.59
CA GLN A 180 8.02 -12.12 1.54
C GLN A 180 7.78 -10.64 1.82
N VAL A 181 8.52 -10.08 2.76
CA VAL A 181 8.59 -8.61 2.95
C VAL A 181 9.60 -8.04 1.97
N VAL A 182 9.24 -6.96 1.28
CA VAL A 182 10.13 -6.22 0.37
C VAL A 182 10.13 -4.75 0.78
N ALA A 183 11.28 -4.25 1.24
CA ALA A 183 11.48 -2.83 1.48
C ALA A 183 11.99 -2.14 0.21
N LEU A 184 11.42 -0.99 -0.12
CA LEU A 184 11.88 -0.17 -1.24
C LEU A 184 12.81 0.93 -0.73
N ASP A 185 13.96 1.12 -1.40
CA ASP A 185 14.87 2.23 -1.12
C ASP A 185 14.49 3.47 -1.94
N SER A 186 13.98 4.49 -1.25
CA SER A 186 13.68 5.79 -1.85
C SER A 186 14.90 6.58 -2.33
N ARG A 187 16.12 6.17 -1.93
CA ARG A 187 17.39 6.87 -2.21
C ARG A 187 18.07 6.47 -3.53
N ALA A 188 17.55 5.47 -4.23
CA ALA A 188 18.12 5.02 -5.51
C ALA A 188 17.76 5.93 -6.71
N ARG A 189 17.74 7.24 -6.48
CA ARG A 189 17.49 8.26 -7.50
C ARG A 189 18.75 9.04 -7.81
#